data_AF-S5RC86-F1
#
_entry.id   AF-S5RC86-F1
#
_cell.length_a   1.000
_cell.length_b   1.000
_cell.length_c   1.000
_cell.angle_alpha   90.00
_cell.angle_beta   90.00
_cell.angle_gamma   90.00
#
_symmetry.space_group_name_H-M   'P 1'
#
loop_
_entity.id
_entity.type
_entity.pdbx_description
1 polymer ?
#
loop_
_entity_poly.entity_id
_entity_poly.type
_entity_poly.pdbx_seq_one_letter_code
_entity_poly.pdbx_strand_id
1 'polypeptide(L)'
;NTAMLGERKNVNLPGVVVDLPTLTEKDKEDILRWGVPNNIDMIALSFVRKGSDLVTVRRVLGPHAKNIQLMSKVENQEGVVNFDDILRETDSFMVARGDLGMEIPVEKIFLAQKMMIYKCNLVGKPVVTATQMLESMIKSPRPTRAEATDVANAVLDGTDCVMLSGESAAGAYPEIAVKIMRRICIEAESSLDYRAVFKEMIRSTPLPMSPLESLASSAVRTANKARAKLIVVLTRGGTTAKLVAKYRPAVPILSVVSQS
;
A
#
# COMPACT_ATOMS: atom_id res chain seq x y z
N ASN A 1 -29.32 1.94 -13.78
CA ASN A 1 -28.42 2.31 -14.91
C ASN A 1 -28.33 1.14 -15.88
N THR A 2 -28.19 1.41 -17.18
CA THR A 2 -28.11 0.39 -18.23
C THR A 2 -26.65 0.03 -18.51
N ALA A 3 -26.29 -1.25 -18.44
CA ALA A 3 -24.93 -1.75 -18.72
C ALA A 3 -24.98 -3.20 -19.25
N MET A 4 -23.98 -3.61 -20.03
CA MET A 4 -23.78 -5.01 -20.41
C MET A 4 -22.99 -5.76 -19.33
N LEU A 5 -23.53 -6.88 -18.86
CA LEU A 5 -22.87 -7.80 -17.94
C LEU A 5 -22.08 -8.85 -18.73
N GLY A 6 -20.83 -9.06 -18.33
CA GLY A 6 -20.00 -10.16 -18.83
C GLY A 6 -20.01 -11.35 -17.86
N GLU A 7 -19.14 -12.33 -18.08
CA GLU A 7 -19.01 -13.47 -17.16
C GLU A 7 -18.30 -13.09 -15.86
N ARG A 8 -18.64 -13.81 -14.77
CA ARG A 8 -17.99 -13.75 -13.44
C ARG A 8 -17.79 -12.32 -12.91
N LYS A 9 -18.85 -11.50 -12.97
CA LYS A 9 -18.83 -10.15 -12.39
C LYS A 9 -18.97 -10.21 -10.88
N ASN A 10 -18.22 -9.35 -10.20
CA ASN A 10 -18.29 -9.19 -8.74
C ASN A 10 -19.68 -8.68 -8.34
N VAL A 11 -20.17 -9.16 -7.21
CA VAL A 11 -21.43 -8.72 -6.59
C VAL A 11 -21.11 -8.27 -5.17
N ASN A 12 -21.59 -7.08 -4.82
CA ASN A 12 -21.36 -6.43 -3.54
C ASN A 12 -22.69 -6.32 -2.78
N LEU A 13 -22.62 -6.35 -1.45
CA LEU A 13 -23.79 -6.28 -0.56
C LEU A 13 -23.59 -5.15 0.46
N PRO A 14 -23.75 -3.87 0.05
CA PRO A 14 -23.44 -2.72 0.90
C PRO A 14 -24.24 -2.73 2.20
N GLY A 15 -23.55 -2.50 3.31
CA GLY A 15 -24.16 -2.47 4.65
C GLY A 15 -24.46 -3.84 5.26
N VAL A 16 -24.09 -4.94 4.59
CA VAL A 16 -24.24 -6.30 5.12
C VAL A 16 -22.89 -6.86 5.53
N VAL A 17 -22.82 -7.45 6.74
CA VAL A 17 -21.66 -8.26 7.13
C VAL A 17 -21.75 -9.59 6.41
N VAL A 18 -20.92 -9.77 5.38
CA VAL A 18 -20.90 -10.99 4.58
C VAL A 18 -20.22 -12.11 5.38
N ASP A 19 -20.97 -13.15 5.72
CA ASP A 19 -20.47 -14.32 6.46
C ASP A 19 -19.81 -15.35 5.54
N LEU A 20 -18.73 -14.93 4.87
CA LEU A 20 -17.84 -15.81 4.13
C LEU A 20 -16.55 -16.06 4.92
N PRO A 21 -15.94 -17.26 4.79
CA PRO A 21 -14.66 -17.54 5.43
C PRO A 21 -13.58 -16.61 4.87
N THR A 22 -12.57 -16.30 5.68
CA THR A 22 -11.41 -15.48 5.27
C THR A 22 -10.67 -16.09 4.07
N LEU A 23 -10.58 -17.42 4.03
CA LEU A 23 -9.98 -18.17 2.94
C LEU A 23 -10.91 -19.30 2.53
N THR A 24 -11.20 -19.37 1.24
CA THR A 24 -11.82 -20.55 0.63
C THR A 24 -10.80 -21.68 0.49
N GLU A 25 -11.26 -22.90 0.19
CA GLU A 25 -10.34 -24.01 -0.10
C GLU A 25 -9.48 -23.73 -1.34
N LYS A 26 -10.02 -23.01 -2.32
CA LYS A 26 -9.26 -22.56 -3.49
C LYS A 26 -8.16 -21.58 -3.09
N ASP A 27 -8.44 -20.61 -2.22
CA ASP A 27 -7.41 -19.66 -1.77
C ASP A 27 -6.27 -20.38 -1.03
N LYS A 28 -6.60 -21.39 -0.22
CA LYS A 28 -5.58 -22.23 0.44
C LYS A 28 -4.75 -23.01 -0.57
N GLU A 29 -5.37 -23.54 -1.62
CA GLU A 29 -4.68 -24.22 -2.71
C GLU A 29 -3.75 -23.27 -3.47
N ASP A 30 -4.25 -22.10 -3.88
CA ASP A 30 -3.48 -21.07 -4.59
C ASP A 30 -2.26 -20.62 -3.74
N ILE A 31 -2.45 -20.45 -2.43
CA ILE A 31 -1.36 -20.08 -1.51
C ILE A 31 -0.37 -21.23 -1.31
N LEU A 32 -0.83 -22.41 -0.89
CA LEU A 32 0.05 -23.49 -0.42
C LEU A 32 0.64 -24.33 -1.54
N ARG A 33 -0.09 -24.53 -2.63
CA ARG A 33 0.35 -25.37 -3.75
C ARG A 33 1.01 -24.58 -4.88
N TRP A 34 0.69 -23.31 -5.01
CA TRP A 34 1.29 -22.46 -6.04
C TRP A 34 2.17 -21.35 -5.45
N GLY A 35 1.66 -20.52 -4.55
CA GLY A 35 2.39 -19.36 -4.01
C GLY A 35 3.66 -19.72 -3.25
N VAL A 36 3.55 -20.59 -2.25
CA VAL A 36 4.68 -21.00 -1.39
C VAL A 36 5.78 -21.70 -2.20
N PRO A 37 5.50 -22.69 -3.07
CA PRO A 37 6.54 -23.32 -3.90
C PRO A 37 7.23 -22.38 -4.88
N ASN A 38 6.54 -21.31 -5.32
CA ASN A 38 7.11 -20.30 -6.22
C ASN A 38 7.83 -19.15 -5.48
N ASN A 39 8.02 -19.25 -4.16
CA ASN A 39 8.73 -18.26 -3.35
C ASN A 39 8.19 -16.82 -3.53
N ILE A 40 6.87 -16.64 -3.58
CA ILE A 40 6.28 -15.30 -3.66
C ILE A 40 6.67 -14.45 -2.43
N ASP A 41 6.93 -13.17 -2.63
CA ASP A 41 7.33 -12.27 -1.54
C ASP A 41 6.13 -11.80 -0.69
N MET A 42 4.94 -11.74 -1.30
CA MET A 42 3.78 -11.09 -0.71
C MET A 42 2.46 -11.67 -1.23
N ILE A 43 1.45 -11.70 -0.37
CA ILE A 43 0.06 -12.03 -0.69
C ILE A 43 -0.80 -10.78 -0.45
N ALA A 44 -1.50 -10.32 -1.50
CA ALA A 44 -2.52 -9.29 -1.37
C ALA A 44 -3.86 -9.94 -1.04
N LEU A 45 -4.20 -9.96 0.25
CA LEU A 45 -5.40 -10.63 0.77
C LEU A 45 -6.63 -9.76 0.52
N SER A 46 -7.60 -10.29 -0.22
CA SER A 46 -8.85 -9.60 -0.56
C SER A 46 -9.84 -9.62 0.59
N PHE A 47 -10.71 -8.60 0.66
CA PHE A 47 -11.82 -8.47 1.60
C PHE A 47 -11.43 -8.69 3.07
N VAL A 48 -10.30 -8.12 3.49
CA VAL A 48 -9.90 -8.17 4.89
C VAL A 48 -10.83 -7.31 5.74
N ARG A 49 -11.44 -7.93 6.75
CA ARG A 49 -12.47 -7.30 7.60
C ARG A 49 -11.97 -6.97 9.00
N LYS A 50 -11.01 -7.75 9.51
CA LYS A 50 -10.54 -7.67 10.91
C LYS A 50 -9.13 -8.26 11.05
N GLY A 51 -8.43 -7.94 12.13
CA GLY A 51 -7.08 -8.43 12.40
C GLY A 51 -7.01 -9.97 12.48
N SER A 52 -8.05 -10.61 13.01
CA SER A 52 -8.13 -12.09 13.08
C SER A 52 -8.14 -12.80 11.73
N ASP A 53 -8.49 -12.11 10.63
CA ASP A 53 -8.34 -12.65 9.28
C ASP A 53 -6.86 -12.91 8.96
N LEU A 54 -5.97 -11.96 9.30
CA LEU A 54 -4.53 -12.07 9.08
C LEU A 54 -3.90 -13.13 9.96
N VAL A 55 -4.34 -13.23 11.22
CA VAL A 55 -3.91 -14.30 12.13
C VAL A 55 -4.26 -15.67 11.55
N THR A 56 -5.44 -15.81 10.94
CA THR A 56 -5.88 -17.04 10.28
C THR A 56 -4.99 -17.39 9.09
N VAL A 57 -4.72 -16.42 8.20
CA VAL A 57 -3.84 -16.63 7.04
C VAL A 57 -2.41 -16.96 7.48
N ARG A 58 -1.89 -16.28 8.51
CA ARG A 58 -0.55 -16.55 9.03
C ARG A 58 -0.44 -17.95 9.63
N ARG A 59 -1.50 -18.47 10.25
CA ARG A 59 -1.56 -19.88 10.71
C ARG A 59 -1.51 -20.86 9.55
N VAL A 60 -2.21 -20.57 8.45
CA VAL A 60 -2.20 -21.41 7.23
C VAL A 60 -0.80 -21.46 6.59
N LEU A 61 -0.13 -20.30 6.48
CA LEU A 61 1.24 -20.21 5.96
C LEU A 61 2.25 -20.98 6.82
N GLY A 62 2.04 -21.03 8.13
CA GLY A 62 2.91 -21.74 9.06
C GLY A 62 4.35 -21.21 9.10
N PRO A 63 5.26 -21.93 9.78
CA PRO A 63 6.63 -21.45 9.99
C PRO A 63 7.49 -21.38 8.72
N HIS A 64 7.20 -22.21 7.72
CA HIS A 64 7.98 -22.34 6.49
C HIS A 64 7.76 -21.16 5.53
N ALA A 65 6.58 -20.55 5.55
CA ALA A 65 6.23 -19.39 4.73
C ALA A 65 6.07 -18.10 5.56
N LYS A 66 6.70 -18.03 6.74
CA LYS A 66 6.61 -16.87 7.66
C LYS A 66 7.15 -15.56 7.07
N ASN A 67 8.03 -15.64 6.07
CA ASN A 67 8.66 -14.47 5.45
C ASN A 67 7.75 -13.80 4.40
N ILE A 68 6.76 -14.53 3.87
CA ILE A 68 5.79 -13.96 2.91
C ILE A 68 5.02 -12.85 3.62
N GLN A 69 5.05 -11.65 3.06
CA GLN A 69 4.37 -10.48 3.59
C GLN A 69 2.85 -10.57 3.31
N LEU A 70 2.03 -10.15 4.27
CA LEU A 70 0.59 -10.01 4.07
C LEU A 70 0.24 -8.55 3.81
N MET A 71 -0.31 -8.28 2.63
CA MET A 71 -0.89 -6.99 2.27
C MET A 71 -2.40 -7.06 2.39
N SER A 72 -2.99 -6.32 3.32
CA SER A 72 -4.45 -6.30 3.48
C SER A 72 -5.09 -5.38 2.45
N LYS A 73 -6.04 -5.89 1.68
CA LYS A 73 -6.92 -5.09 0.83
C LYS A 73 -8.20 -4.81 1.59
N VAL A 74 -8.44 -3.54 1.93
CA VAL A 74 -9.72 -3.11 2.53
C VAL A 74 -10.64 -2.66 1.41
N GLU A 75 -11.71 -3.42 1.27
CA GLU A 75 -12.60 -3.39 0.12
C GLU A 75 -14.06 -3.19 0.54
N ASN A 76 -14.35 -3.16 1.85
CA ASN A 76 -15.70 -3.01 2.37
C ASN A 76 -15.77 -2.10 3.60
N GLN A 77 -17.00 -1.77 4.00
CA GLN A 77 -17.26 -0.88 5.14
C GLN A 77 -16.72 -1.45 6.46
N GLU A 78 -16.85 -2.76 6.69
CA GLU A 78 -16.35 -3.41 7.91
C GLU A 78 -14.84 -3.25 8.06
N GLY A 79 -14.08 -3.47 6.99
CA GLY A 79 -12.62 -3.30 6.99
C GLY A 79 -12.20 -1.85 7.25
N VAL A 80 -12.97 -0.85 6.78
CA VAL A 80 -12.71 0.56 7.12
C VAL A 80 -12.96 0.84 8.59
N VAL A 81 -14.04 0.30 9.16
CA VAL A 81 -14.38 0.46 10.59
C VAL A 81 -13.33 -0.20 11.48
N ASN A 82 -12.89 -1.40 11.13
CA ASN A 82 -11.91 -2.18 11.88
C ASN A 82 -10.46 -1.91 11.46
N PHE A 83 -10.20 -0.82 10.73
CA PHE A 83 -8.90 -0.57 10.12
C PHE A 83 -7.74 -0.58 11.12
N ASP A 84 -7.93 -0.07 12.34
CA ASP A 84 -6.87 -0.08 13.36
C ASP A 84 -6.50 -1.50 13.83
N ASP A 85 -7.45 -2.44 13.79
CA ASP A 85 -7.20 -3.84 14.10
C ASP A 85 -6.45 -4.54 12.97
N ILE A 86 -6.87 -4.31 11.73
CA ILE A 86 -6.17 -4.79 10.53
C ILE A 86 -4.75 -4.24 10.48
N LEU A 87 -4.58 -2.94 10.78
CA LEU A 87 -3.31 -2.25 10.75
C LEU A 87 -2.31 -2.84 11.74
N ARG A 88 -2.75 -3.40 12.88
CA ARG A 88 -1.86 -4.07 13.84
C ARG A 88 -1.26 -5.35 13.26
N GLU A 89 -2.07 -6.16 12.58
CA GLU A 89 -1.68 -7.51 12.14
C GLU A 89 -1.09 -7.56 10.73
N THR A 90 -1.40 -6.59 9.87
CA THR A 90 -0.94 -6.58 8.46
C THR A 90 0.53 -6.20 8.29
N ASP A 91 1.25 -6.72 7.29
CA ASP A 91 2.62 -6.28 6.98
C ASP A 91 2.62 -5.00 6.13
N SER A 92 1.62 -4.86 5.26
CA SER A 92 1.39 -3.70 4.39
C SER A 92 -0.09 -3.56 4.04
N PHE A 93 -0.46 -2.50 3.35
CA PHE A 93 -1.84 -2.17 3.07
C PHE A 93 -2.09 -1.81 1.61
N MET A 94 -3.28 -2.11 1.10
CA MET A 94 -3.77 -1.64 -0.19
C MET A 94 -5.12 -0.96 -0.04
N VAL A 95 -5.19 0.31 -0.45
CA VAL A 95 -6.44 1.05 -0.64
C VAL A 95 -7.07 0.59 -1.95
N ALA A 96 -7.92 -0.44 -1.89
CA ALA A 96 -8.55 -1.05 -3.05
C ALA A 96 -9.85 -0.33 -3.43
N ARG A 97 -9.71 0.80 -4.14
CA ARG A 97 -10.80 1.76 -4.40
C ARG A 97 -11.93 1.23 -5.27
N GLY A 98 -11.64 0.27 -6.14
CA GLY A 98 -12.62 -0.37 -7.03
C GLY A 98 -13.76 -1.01 -6.24
N ASP A 99 -13.45 -2.05 -5.45
CA ASP A 99 -14.45 -2.73 -4.63
C ASP A 99 -14.93 -1.84 -3.47
N LEU A 100 -14.05 -1.06 -2.84
CA LEU A 100 -14.45 -0.14 -1.78
C LEU A 100 -15.49 0.89 -2.25
N GLY A 101 -15.35 1.41 -3.48
CA GLY A 101 -16.29 2.36 -4.06
C GLY A 101 -17.66 1.78 -4.41
N MET A 102 -17.79 0.45 -4.39
CA MET A 102 -19.09 -0.23 -4.47
C MET A 102 -19.75 -0.41 -3.09
N GLU A 103 -18.95 -0.42 -2.01
CA GLU A 103 -19.39 -0.69 -0.64
C GLU A 103 -19.68 0.58 0.17
N ILE A 104 -19.00 1.68 -0.10
CA ILE A 104 -19.26 2.98 0.54
C ILE A 104 -19.67 4.05 -0.49
N PRO A 105 -20.39 5.10 -0.09
CA PRO A 105 -20.71 6.21 -0.99
C PRO A 105 -19.45 6.77 -1.66
N VAL A 106 -19.52 6.99 -2.97
CA VAL A 106 -18.35 7.37 -3.80
C VAL A 106 -17.68 8.66 -3.30
N GLU A 107 -18.48 9.60 -2.81
CA GLU A 107 -18.02 10.86 -2.22
C GLU A 107 -17.27 10.68 -0.89
N LYS A 108 -17.27 9.48 -0.29
CA LYS A 108 -16.53 9.16 0.94
C LYS A 108 -15.22 8.39 0.68
N ILE A 109 -14.96 7.93 -0.55
CA ILE A 109 -13.76 7.15 -0.87
C ILE A 109 -12.48 7.92 -0.55
N PHE A 110 -12.45 9.22 -0.87
CA PHE A 110 -11.27 10.05 -0.60
C PHE A 110 -10.98 10.19 0.90
N LEU A 111 -12.02 10.21 1.75
CA LEU A 111 -11.85 10.25 3.20
C LEU A 111 -11.22 8.96 3.71
N ALA A 112 -11.71 7.81 3.23
CA ALA A 112 -11.16 6.51 3.58
C ALA A 112 -9.69 6.39 3.12
N GLN A 113 -9.39 6.75 1.87
CA GLN A 113 -8.02 6.75 1.33
C GLN A 113 -7.06 7.57 2.21
N LYS A 114 -7.40 8.85 2.46
CA LYS A 114 -6.54 9.75 3.24
C LYS A 114 -6.33 9.23 4.66
N MET A 115 -7.39 8.75 5.31
CA MET A 115 -7.33 8.18 6.66
C MET A 115 -6.40 6.97 6.72
N MET A 116 -6.55 6.03 5.78
CA MET A 116 -5.75 4.80 5.75
C MET A 116 -4.27 5.09 5.47
N ILE A 117 -3.98 5.93 4.46
CA ILE A 117 -2.60 6.34 4.14
C ILE A 117 -1.96 7.03 5.35
N TYR A 118 -2.65 7.99 5.96
CA TYR A 118 -2.15 8.72 7.13
C TYR A 118 -1.78 7.78 8.27
N LYS A 119 -2.68 6.86 8.64
CA LYS A 119 -2.43 5.91 9.73
C LYS A 119 -1.32 4.91 9.39
N CYS A 120 -1.23 4.42 8.15
CA CYS A 120 -0.12 3.58 7.68
C CYS A 120 1.23 4.30 7.82
N ASN A 121 1.29 5.57 7.42
CA ASN A 121 2.48 6.41 7.56
C ASN A 121 2.90 6.53 9.03
N LEU A 122 1.97 6.83 9.94
CA LEU A 122 2.25 6.97 11.38
C LEU A 122 2.93 5.73 11.98
N VAL A 123 2.48 4.53 11.62
CA VAL A 123 3.06 3.28 12.14
C VAL A 123 4.22 2.75 11.29
N GLY A 124 4.52 3.38 10.15
CA GLY A 124 5.59 2.97 9.24
C GLY A 124 5.30 1.67 8.48
N LYS A 125 4.02 1.37 8.21
CA LYS A 125 3.61 0.22 7.40
C LYS A 125 3.35 0.68 5.96
N PRO A 126 3.92 0.00 4.94
CA PRO A 126 3.73 0.42 3.55
C PRO A 126 2.26 0.42 3.12
N VAL A 127 1.87 1.43 2.35
CA VAL A 127 0.53 1.54 1.77
C VAL A 127 0.58 1.72 0.26
N VAL A 128 -0.30 1.01 -0.45
CA VAL A 128 -0.49 1.08 -1.89
C VAL A 128 -1.83 1.74 -2.19
N THR A 129 -1.84 2.78 -3.03
CA THR A 129 -3.08 3.29 -3.62
C THR A 129 -3.34 2.54 -4.92
N ALA A 130 -4.50 1.90 -5.03
CA ALA A 130 -4.80 0.97 -6.10
C ALA A 130 -6.09 1.29 -6.85
N THR A 131 -6.19 0.71 -8.05
CA THR A 131 -7.33 0.70 -8.99
C THR A 131 -7.68 2.05 -9.60
N GLN A 132 -7.99 2.05 -10.91
CA GLN A 132 -8.47 3.20 -11.69
C GLN A 132 -7.62 4.48 -11.57
N MET A 133 -6.30 4.32 -11.41
CA MET A 133 -5.41 5.49 -11.32
C MET A 133 -5.20 6.13 -12.69
N LEU A 134 -5.10 5.33 -13.76
CA LEU A 134 -4.96 5.78 -15.15
C LEU A 134 -5.92 5.00 -16.08
N GLU A 135 -7.14 4.68 -15.63
CA GLU A 135 -8.10 3.77 -16.28
C GLU A 135 -8.30 4.04 -17.78
N SER A 136 -8.42 5.30 -18.19
CA SER A 136 -8.61 5.70 -19.59
C SER A 136 -7.48 5.21 -20.49
N MET A 137 -6.29 4.98 -19.91
CA MET A 137 -5.12 4.50 -20.64
C MET A 137 -5.17 3.05 -21.09
N ILE A 138 -6.20 2.30 -20.67
CA ILE A 138 -6.53 1.01 -21.29
C ILE A 138 -6.80 1.20 -22.78
N LYS A 139 -7.44 2.31 -23.18
CA LYS A 139 -7.87 2.60 -24.56
C LYS A 139 -7.24 3.86 -25.15
N SER A 140 -6.62 4.71 -24.34
CA SER A 140 -6.05 6.00 -24.73
C SER A 140 -4.53 6.05 -24.47
N PRO A 141 -3.72 6.64 -25.36
CA PRO A 141 -2.29 6.82 -25.10
C PRO A 141 -1.99 7.93 -24.07
N ARG A 142 -3.01 8.66 -23.59
CA ARG A 142 -2.87 9.75 -22.62
C ARG A 142 -3.93 9.63 -21.53
N PRO A 143 -3.57 9.88 -20.25
CA PRO A 143 -4.56 9.92 -19.19
C PRO A 143 -5.37 11.22 -19.25
N THR A 144 -6.50 11.22 -18.56
CA THR A 144 -7.26 12.43 -18.30
C THR A 144 -6.55 13.33 -17.29
N ARG A 145 -6.99 14.58 -17.19
CA ARG A 145 -6.48 15.50 -16.15
C ARG A 145 -6.81 15.00 -14.74
N ALA A 146 -8.00 14.42 -14.56
CA ALA A 146 -8.45 13.88 -13.28
C ALA A 146 -7.54 12.72 -12.82
N GLU A 147 -7.23 11.79 -13.71
CA GLU A 147 -6.32 10.66 -13.46
C GLU A 147 -4.91 11.14 -13.09
N ALA A 148 -4.37 12.12 -13.83
CA ALA A 148 -3.07 12.69 -13.50
C ALA A 148 -3.06 13.35 -12.12
N THR A 149 -4.12 14.09 -11.77
CA THR A 149 -4.24 14.69 -10.44
C THR A 149 -4.49 13.66 -9.34
N ASP A 150 -5.16 12.54 -9.63
CA ASP A 150 -5.43 11.47 -8.67
C ASP A 150 -4.12 10.79 -8.25
N VAL A 151 -3.28 10.43 -9.23
CA VAL A 151 -1.93 9.91 -8.97
C VAL A 151 -1.10 10.89 -8.14
N ALA A 152 -1.06 12.16 -8.55
CA ALA A 152 -0.30 13.18 -7.83
C ALA A 152 -0.77 13.31 -6.37
N ASN A 153 -2.08 13.39 -6.14
CA ASN A 153 -2.63 13.52 -4.79
C ASN A 153 -2.39 12.27 -3.93
N ALA A 154 -2.41 11.05 -4.50
CA ALA A 154 -2.06 9.86 -3.75
C ALA A 154 -0.60 9.89 -3.24
N VAL A 155 0.33 10.40 -4.07
CA VAL A 155 1.72 10.63 -3.67
C VAL A 155 1.82 11.71 -2.59
N LEU A 156 1.09 12.82 -2.75
CA LEU A 156 1.08 13.92 -1.76
C LEU A 156 0.45 13.52 -0.43
N ASP A 157 -0.53 12.61 -0.44
CA ASP A 157 -1.11 11.99 0.76
C ASP A 157 -0.08 11.10 1.48
N GLY A 158 0.99 10.70 0.78
CA GLY A 158 2.10 9.92 1.30
C GLY A 158 1.94 8.41 1.08
N THR A 159 1.32 8.01 -0.03
CA THR A 159 1.31 6.59 -0.44
C THR A 159 2.73 6.10 -0.73
N ASP A 160 3.07 4.86 -0.37
CA ASP A 160 4.38 4.28 -0.67
C ASP A 160 4.47 3.79 -2.11
N CYS A 161 3.34 3.33 -2.66
CA CYS A 161 3.24 2.75 -3.99
C CYS A 161 1.93 3.15 -4.66
N VAL A 162 1.98 3.30 -5.98
CA VAL A 162 0.82 3.45 -6.86
C VAL A 162 0.71 2.21 -7.75
N MET A 163 -0.51 1.78 -8.07
CA MET A 163 -0.74 0.52 -8.79
C MET A 163 -1.49 0.74 -10.11
N LEU A 164 -1.03 0.06 -11.16
CA LEU A 164 -1.76 -0.13 -12.41
C LEU A 164 -2.44 -1.49 -12.40
N SER A 165 -3.68 -1.55 -12.86
CA SER A 165 -4.51 -2.75 -12.94
C SER A 165 -4.74 -3.14 -14.40
N GLY A 166 -5.87 -2.76 -14.99
CA GLY A 166 -6.19 -3.07 -16.38
C GLY A 166 -5.23 -2.39 -17.36
N GLU A 167 -4.68 -1.23 -16.97
CA GLU A 167 -3.80 -0.42 -17.80
C GLU A 167 -2.53 -1.18 -18.23
N SER A 168 -1.97 -2.00 -17.34
CA SER A 168 -0.78 -2.82 -17.60
C SER A 168 -1.12 -4.25 -18.00
N ALA A 169 -2.18 -4.83 -17.44
CA ALA A 169 -2.52 -6.25 -17.65
C ALA A 169 -3.18 -6.52 -19.01
N ALA A 170 -4.03 -5.62 -19.49
CA ALA A 170 -4.82 -5.81 -20.71
C ALA A 170 -5.01 -4.53 -21.54
N GLY A 171 -4.30 -3.45 -21.18
CA GLY A 171 -4.39 -2.15 -21.85
C GLY A 171 -3.62 -2.11 -23.17
N ALA A 172 -4.02 -1.20 -24.07
CA ALA A 172 -3.34 -0.98 -25.33
C ALA A 172 -2.00 -0.23 -25.18
N TYR A 173 -1.75 0.42 -24.04
CA TYR A 173 -0.59 1.29 -23.83
C TYR A 173 0.16 1.04 -22.49
N PRO A 174 0.52 -0.22 -22.15
CA PRO A 174 1.04 -0.57 -20.82
C PRO A 174 2.37 0.14 -20.50
N GLU A 175 3.29 0.23 -21.46
CA GLU A 175 4.58 0.92 -21.29
C GLU A 175 4.39 2.43 -21.08
N ILE A 176 3.45 3.04 -21.82
CA ILE A 176 3.19 4.48 -21.73
C ILE A 176 2.54 4.80 -20.39
N ALA A 177 1.62 3.95 -19.90
CA ALA A 177 0.99 4.07 -18.60
C ALA A 177 2.03 4.09 -17.46
N VAL A 178 2.99 3.16 -17.48
CA VAL A 178 4.10 3.15 -16.49
C VAL A 178 4.96 4.42 -16.60
N LYS A 179 5.31 4.84 -17.83
CA LYS A 179 6.13 6.04 -18.06
C LYS A 179 5.47 7.32 -17.57
N ILE A 180 4.17 7.50 -17.78
CA ILE A 180 3.46 8.69 -17.29
C ILE A 180 3.23 8.63 -15.77
N MET A 181 2.89 7.47 -15.21
CA MET A 181 2.80 7.26 -13.76
C MET A 181 4.08 7.73 -13.07
N ARG A 182 5.25 7.27 -13.55
CA ARG A 182 6.57 7.70 -13.07
C ARG A 182 6.75 9.23 -13.12
N ARG A 183 6.41 9.86 -14.24
CA ARG A 183 6.57 11.33 -14.39
C ARG A 183 5.71 12.09 -13.39
N ILE A 184 4.48 11.64 -13.15
CA ILE A 184 3.58 12.27 -12.18
C ILE A 184 4.13 12.10 -10.76
N CYS A 185 4.62 10.90 -10.39
CA CYS A 185 5.22 10.67 -9.08
C CYS A 185 6.42 11.59 -8.82
N ILE A 186 7.34 11.70 -9.78
CA ILE A 186 8.53 12.58 -9.67
C ILE A 186 8.10 14.04 -9.46
N GLU A 187 7.12 14.52 -10.22
CA GLU A 187 6.63 15.90 -10.09
C GLU A 187 5.99 16.13 -8.71
N ALA A 188 5.14 15.22 -8.25
CA ALA A 188 4.49 15.30 -6.95
C ALA A 188 5.51 15.26 -5.80
N GLU A 189 6.46 14.32 -5.82
CA GLU A 189 7.56 14.22 -4.85
C GLU A 189 8.38 15.50 -4.77
N SER A 190 8.66 16.14 -5.91
CA SER A 190 9.44 17.38 -5.97
C SER A 190 8.76 18.57 -5.27
N SER A 191 7.44 18.52 -5.11
CA SER A 191 6.64 19.58 -4.48
C SER A 191 6.47 19.43 -2.96
N LEU A 192 6.87 18.29 -2.38
CA LEU A 192 6.70 18.01 -0.95
C LEU A 192 7.62 18.87 -0.06
N ASP A 193 7.05 19.46 0.99
CA ASP A 193 7.85 19.97 2.12
C ASP A 193 8.26 18.80 3.04
N TYR A 194 9.33 18.12 2.66
CA TYR A 194 9.91 17.02 3.44
C TYR A 194 10.29 17.43 4.87
N ARG A 195 10.53 18.71 5.17
CA ARG A 195 10.81 19.15 6.55
C ARG A 195 9.54 19.16 7.38
N ALA A 196 8.43 19.60 6.82
CA ALA A 196 7.12 19.54 7.47
C ALA A 196 6.70 18.08 7.69
N VAL A 197 6.82 17.23 6.65
CA VAL A 197 6.53 15.79 6.75
C VAL A 197 7.36 15.14 7.86
N PHE A 198 8.69 15.36 7.87
CA PHE A 198 9.56 14.80 8.91
C PHE A 198 9.16 15.25 10.33
N LYS A 199 8.83 16.54 10.51
CA LYS A 199 8.40 17.07 11.82
C LYS A 199 7.11 16.41 12.29
N GLU A 200 6.15 16.20 11.39
CA GLU A 200 4.89 15.53 11.71
C GLU A 200 5.14 14.09 12.16
N MET A 201 5.97 13.35 11.40
CA MET A 201 6.33 11.98 11.73
C MET A 201 7.00 11.86 13.11
N ILE A 202 7.89 12.79 13.45
CA ILE A 202 8.52 12.83 14.78
C ILE A 202 7.50 13.13 15.87
N ARG A 203 6.62 14.12 15.67
CA ARG A 203 5.61 14.53 16.65
C ARG A 203 4.65 13.39 17.00
N SER A 204 4.30 12.58 16.00
CA SER A 204 3.32 11.50 16.12
C SER A 204 3.93 10.15 16.51
N THR A 205 5.26 10.06 16.65
CA THR A 205 5.93 8.82 17.09
C THR A 205 5.90 8.72 18.64
N PRO A 206 5.45 7.60 19.23
CA PRO A 206 5.47 7.39 20.67
C PRO A 206 6.88 7.45 21.29
N LEU A 207 6.97 7.89 22.56
CA LEU A 207 8.20 7.91 23.35
C LEU A 207 8.08 6.99 24.58
N PRO A 208 9.17 6.34 25.02
CA PRO A 208 10.51 6.34 24.42
C PRO A 208 10.56 5.51 23.12
N MET A 209 11.35 5.98 22.14
CA MET A 209 11.62 5.21 20.92
C MET A 209 12.58 4.06 21.21
N SER A 210 12.51 3.00 20.40
CA SER A 210 13.57 1.97 20.39
C SER A 210 14.93 2.56 19.96
N PRO A 211 16.07 1.92 20.29
CA PRO A 211 17.38 2.38 19.82
C PRO A 211 17.49 2.46 18.29
N LEU A 212 16.93 1.49 17.56
CA LEU A 212 16.96 1.47 16.09
C LEU A 212 16.13 2.60 15.48
N GLU A 213 14.95 2.88 16.04
CA GLU A 213 14.08 3.95 15.57
C GLU A 213 14.65 5.35 15.91
N SER A 214 15.26 5.47 17.10
CA SER A 214 16.01 6.67 17.50
C SER A 214 17.19 6.97 16.56
N LEU A 215 17.89 5.92 16.12
CA LEU A 215 18.98 6.02 15.14
C LEU A 215 18.44 6.42 13.76
N ALA A 216 17.38 5.77 13.28
CA ALA A 216 16.77 6.03 11.98
C ALA A 216 16.25 7.47 11.85
N SER A 217 15.51 7.95 12.84
CA SER A 217 15.02 9.34 12.89
C SER A 217 16.18 10.35 12.93
N SER A 218 17.23 10.05 13.70
CA SER A 218 18.42 10.90 13.78
C SER A 218 19.21 10.93 12.46
N ALA A 219 19.28 9.81 11.73
CA ALA A 219 19.91 9.74 10.42
C ALA A 219 19.18 10.63 9.41
N VAL A 220 17.85 10.56 9.34
CA VAL A 220 17.04 11.43 8.46
C VAL A 220 17.20 12.91 8.85
N ARG A 221 17.15 13.23 10.15
CA ARG A 221 17.40 14.59 10.64
C ARG A 221 18.78 15.11 10.22
N THR A 222 19.80 14.26 10.32
CA THR A 222 21.18 14.60 9.95
C THR A 222 21.30 14.81 8.45
N ALA A 223 20.73 13.92 7.64
CA ALA A 223 20.71 14.05 6.19
C ALA A 223 20.07 15.38 5.74
N ASN A 224 18.93 15.74 6.35
CA ASN A 224 18.24 17.00 6.07
C ASN A 224 19.10 18.25 6.43
N LYS A 225 19.80 18.22 7.57
CA LYS A 225 20.66 19.34 8.02
C LYS A 225 21.94 19.45 7.20
N ALA A 226 22.58 18.31 6.91
CA ALA A 226 23.81 18.24 6.15
C ALA A 226 23.60 18.41 4.64
N ARG A 227 22.33 18.46 4.18
CA ARG A 227 21.96 18.45 2.75
C ARG A 227 22.61 17.27 2.02
N ALA A 228 22.56 16.10 2.64
CA ALA A 228 23.07 14.87 2.07
C ALA A 228 22.41 14.59 0.71
N LYS A 229 23.02 13.71 -0.08
CA LYS A 229 22.45 13.25 -1.37
C LYS A 229 21.89 11.84 -1.30
N LEU A 230 22.20 11.11 -0.25
CA LEU A 230 21.87 9.69 -0.08
C LEU A 230 21.93 9.31 1.39
N ILE A 231 21.08 8.39 1.82
CA ILE A 231 21.24 7.66 3.09
C ILE A 231 21.58 6.21 2.76
N VAL A 232 22.74 5.73 3.21
CA VAL A 232 23.14 4.33 3.05
C VAL A 232 22.80 3.57 4.33
N VAL A 233 22.06 2.47 4.18
CA VAL A 233 21.64 1.62 5.30
C VAL A 233 22.17 0.22 5.08
N LEU A 234 23.05 -0.24 5.98
CA LEU A 234 23.46 -1.64 6.04
C LEU A 234 22.46 -2.39 6.92
N THR A 235 21.81 -3.42 6.41
CA THR A 235 20.75 -4.11 7.15
C THR A 235 20.66 -5.60 6.80
N ARG A 236 20.35 -6.41 7.82
CA ARG A 236 19.97 -7.81 7.67
C ARG A 236 18.45 -7.89 7.81
N GLY A 237 17.74 -8.28 6.74
CA GLY A 237 16.28 -8.37 6.72
C GLY A 237 15.49 -7.07 6.52
N GLY A 238 16.16 -5.91 6.37
CA GLY A 238 15.53 -4.68 5.89
C GLY A 238 14.87 -3.79 6.95
N THR A 239 14.75 -4.23 8.21
CA THR A 239 14.04 -3.48 9.28
C THR A 239 14.57 -2.06 9.46
N THR A 240 15.89 -1.87 9.47
CA THR A 240 16.50 -0.54 9.62
C THR A 240 16.14 0.38 8.45
N ALA A 241 16.13 -0.14 7.22
CA ALA A 241 15.78 0.63 6.04
C ALA A 241 14.30 1.04 6.07
N LYS A 242 13.41 0.15 6.52
CA LYS A 242 11.98 0.46 6.74
C LYS A 242 11.79 1.58 7.77
N LEU A 243 12.53 1.55 8.88
CA LEU A 243 12.49 2.63 9.89
C LEU A 243 13.00 3.96 9.35
N VAL A 244 14.03 3.98 8.50
CA VAL A 244 14.48 5.22 7.84
C VAL A 244 13.39 5.72 6.87
N ALA A 245 12.78 4.83 6.10
CA ALA A 245 11.71 5.17 5.15
C ALA A 245 10.47 5.76 5.83
N LYS A 246 10.10 5.27 7.03
CA LYS A 246 9.00 5.84 7.85
C LYS A 246 9.12 7.35 8.03
N TYR A 247 10.34 7.88 8.17
CA TYR A 247 10.59 9.30 8.37
C TYR A 247 10.69 10.13 7.08
N ARG A 248 10.38 9.52 5.92
CA ARG A 248 10.24 10.20 4.62
C ARG A 248 11.40 11.16 4.30
N PRO A 249 12.65 10.68 4.17
CA PRO A 249 13.75 11.53 3.77
C PRO A 249 13.55 12.09 2.35
N ALA A 250 14.01 13.32 2.11
CA ALA A 250 14.01 13.96 0.78
C ALA A 250 15.03 13.35 -0.20
N VAL A 251 15.79 12.37 0.25
CA VAL A 251 16.90 11.75 -0.49
C VAL A 251 16.68 10.25 -0.59
N PRO A 252 17.19 9.60 -1.64
CA PRO A 252 17.08 8.16 -1.77
C PRO A 252 17.73 7.42 -0.58
N ILE A 253 17.17 6.25 -0.26
CA ILE A 253 17.71 5.31 0.72
C ILE A 253 18.33 4.15 -0.05
N LEU A 254 19.65 4.01 0.02
CA LEU A 254 20.35 2.83 -0.51
C LEU A 254 20.46 1.77 0.59
N SER A 255 19.63 0.74 0.48
CA SER A 255 19.68 -0.40 1.39
C SER A 255 20.64 -1.47 0.87
N VAL A 256 21.75 -1.69 1.57
CA VAL A 256 22.70 -2.78 1.29
C VAL A 256 22.33 -3.95 2.20
N VAL A 257 21.93 -5.06 1.59
CA VAL A 257 21.39 -6.22 2.30
C VAL A 257 22.37 -7.38 2.17
N SER A 258 22.87 -7.89 3.29
CA SER A 258 23.61 -9.16 3.30
C SER A 258 22.60 -10.32 3.33
N GLN A 259 22.59 -11.14 2.29
CA GLN A 259 21.86 -12.42 2.32
C GLN A 259 22.69 -13.43 3.13
N SER A 260 22.06 -14.03 4.13
CA SER A 260 22.61 -15.13 4.94
C SER A 260 21.50 -16.10 5.25
#